data_AF-A0A7C7V3H7-F1
#
_entry.id   AF-A0A7C7V3H7-F1
#
_cell.length_a   1.000
_cell.length_b   1.000
_cell.length_c   1.000
_cell.angle_alpha   90.00
_cell.angle_beta   90.00
_cell.angle_gamma   90.00
#
_symmetry.space_group_name_H-M   'P 1'
#
loop_
_entity.id
_entity.type
_entity.pdbx_description
1 polymer ?
#
loop_
_entity_poly.entity_id
_entity_poly.type
_entity_poly.pdbx_seq_one_letter_code
_entity_poly.pdbx_strand_id
1 'polypeptide(L)'
;MSHTNRSTALRTWGLRIAKLVVVVLVVWAIQRTIGDAWAQLADYRLQIQPGWLVAAAGLYLAGLLPAAVFWRHVLRTLGQDPRWGETVRAYFVGHLGKYVPGKAMVVVIRTGLIRSQRVGTGVAAASVFVETLTMMAAGAFVAAAILACWF
;
A
#
# COMPACT_ATOMS: atom_id res chain seq x y z
N MET A 1 3.59 27.81 42.87
CA MET A 1 3.66 27.47 41.43
C MET A 1 4.25 26.06 41.30
N SER A 2 3.65 25.19 40.48
CA SER A 2 4.07 23.80 40.12
C SER A 2 3.47 22.60 40.90
N HIS A 3 2.22 22.23 40.60
CA HIS A 3 1.67 20.89 40.91
C HIS A 3 0.77 20.39 39.76
N THR A 4 1.34 20.19 38.57
CA THR A 4 0.62 19.64 37.40
C THR A 4 1.59 18.96 36.42
N ASN A 5 2.23 17.83 36.80
CA ASN A 5 3.02 17.04 35.81
C ASN A 5 3.32 15.56 36.14
N ARG A 6 2.62 14.90 37.08
CA ARG A 6 2.89 13.47 37.42
C ARG A 6 2.04 12.47 36.62
N SER A 7 0.79 12.81 36.27
CA SER A 7 -0.13 11.90 35.55
C SER A 7 0.22 11.74 34.06
N THR A 8 0.76 12.78 33.43
CA THR A 8 1.27 12.80 32.06
C THR A 8 2.51 11.93 31.88
N ALA A 9 3.40 11.91 32.88
CA ALA A 9 4.60 11.07 32.89
C ALA A 9 4.24 9.58 32.96
N LEU A 10 3.39 9.16 33.91
CA LEU A 10 3.00 7.74 34.03
C LEU A 10 2.28 7.20 32.79
N ARG A 11 1.41 8.02 32.17
CA ARG A 11 0.72 7.66 30.92
C ARG A 11 1.67 7.52 29.72
N THR A 12 2.68 8.39 29.62
CA THR A 12 3.68 8.33 28.54
C THR A 12 4.68 7.18 28.74
N TRP A 13 5.06 6.86 29.98
CA TRP A 13 5.85 5.67 30.30
C TRP A 13 5.08 4.37 30.04
N GLY A 14 3.80 4.31 30.41
CA GLY A 14 2.93 3.17 30.08
C GLY A 14 2.81 2.92 28.58
N LEU A 15 2.60 3.97 27.78
CA LEU A 15 2.58 3.88 26.32
C LEU A 15 3.92 3.44 25.72
N ARG A 16 5.05 3.88 26.29
CA ARG A 16 6.38 3.44 25.85
C ARG A 16 6.62 1.97 26.15
N ILE A 17 6.22 1.50 27.33
CA ILE A 17 6.33 0.08 27.72
C ILE A 17 5.43 -0.76 26.82
N ALA A 18 4.17 -0.36 26.61
CA ALA A 18 3.27 -1.06 25.70
C ALA A 18 3.86 -1.16 24.28
N LYS A 19 4.41 -0.07 23.75
CA LYS A 19 5.08 -0.06 22.44
C LYS A 19 6.30 -0.99 22.42
N LEU A 20 7.09 -1.02 23.49
CA LEU A 20 8.25 -1.93 23.62
C LEU A 20 7.80 -3.39 23.64
N VAL A 21 6.77 -3.71 24.42
CA VAL A 21 6.19 -5.07 24.49
C VAL A 21 5.70 -5.50 23.11
N VAL A 22 4.97 -4.63 22.38
CA VAL A 22 4.52 -4.92 21.01
C VAL A 22 5.71 -5.18 20.09
N VAL A 23 6.77 -4.36 20.14
CA VAL A 23 7.97 -4.59 19.31
C VAL A 23 8.63 -5.93 19.64
N VAL A 24 8.79 -6.26 20.92
CA VAL A 24 9.38 -7.54 21.35
C VAL A 24 8.53 -8.72 20.88
N LEU A 25 7.20 -8.63 21.01
CA LEU A 25 6.26 -9.66 20.56
C LEU A 25 6.33 -9.86 19.04
N VAL A 26 6.40 -8.77 18.27
CA VAL A 26 6.55 -8.81 16.81
C VAL A 26 7.88 -9.43 16.41
N VAL A 27 8.99 -9.03 17.04
CA VAL A 27 10.32 -9.60 16.75
C VAL A 27 10.37 -11.09 17.08
N TRP A 28 9.81 -11.49 18.22
CA TRP A 28 9.72 -12.89 18.62
C TRP A 28 8.87 -13.71 17.65
N ALA A 29 7.70 -13.19 17.24
CA ALA A 29 6.83 -13.86 16.27
C ALA A 29 7.50 -14.00 14.90
N ILE A 30 8.20 -12.96 14.43
CA ILE A 30 8.96 -12.99 13.18
C ILE A 30 10.07 -14.05 13.26
N GLN A 31 10.84 -14.10 14.35
CA GLN A 31 11.93 -15.05 14.50
C GLN A 31 11.44 -16.51 14.48
N ARG A 32 10.33 -16.79 15.18
CA ARG A 32 9.71 -18.11 15.18
C ARG A 32 9.19 -18.50 13.79
N THR A 33 8.49 -17.57 13.13
CA THR A 33 7.94 -17.80 11.78
C THR A 33 9.03 -18.00 10.74
N ILE A 34 10.15 -17.28 10.84
CA ILE A 34 11.29 -17.45 9.93
C ILE A 34 11.97 -18.81 10.13
N GLY A 35 12.17 -19.25 11.39
CA GLY A 35 12.76 -20.55 11.68
C GLY A 35 11.89 -21.70 11.15
N ASP A 36 10.59 -21.65 11.41
CA ASP A 36 9.63 -22.66 10.95
C ASP A 36 9.48 -22.65 9.43
N ALA A 37 9.45 -21.46 8.80
CA ALA A 37 9.39 -21.32 7.35
C ALA A 37 10.66 -21.83 6.67
N TRP A 38 11.84 -21.60 7.25
CA TRP A 38 13.11 -22.06 6.66
C TRP A 38 13.22 -23.59 6.69
N ALA A 39 12.77 -24.21 7.78
CA ALA A 39 12.69 -25.67 7.88
C ALA A 39 11.69 -26.26 6.85
N GLN A 40 10.54 -25.61 6.65
CA GLN A 40 9.56 -26.03 5.63
C GLN A 40 10.05 -25.80 4.20
N LEU A 41 10.76 -24.70 3.93
CA LEU A 41 11.29 -24.36 2.60
C LEU A 41 12.47 -25.25 2.19
N ALA A 42 13.28 -25.71 3.14
CA ALA A 42 14.44 -26.57 2.88
C ALA A 42 14.03 -27.93 2.26
N ASP A 43 12.88 -28.47 2.67
CA ASP A 43 12.34 -29.73 2.14
C ASP A 43 11.33 -29.53 0.98
N TYR A 44 10.93 -28.29 0.68
CA TYR A 44 9.93 -28.02 -0.35
C TYR A 44 10.56 -28.00 -1.75
N ARG A 45 10.27 -29.02 -2.56
CA ARG A 45 10.61 -29.00 -3.99
C ARG A 45 9.64 -28.08 -4.73
N LEU A 46 10.13 -26.92 -5.18
CA LEU A 46 9.37 -25.98 -6.01
C LEU A 46 8.94 -26.64 -7.33
N GLN A 47 7.67 -27.10 -7.38
CA GLN A 47 7.04 -27.53 -8.62
C GLN A 47 6.44 -26.31 -9.33
N ILE A 48 7.28 -25.60 -10.09
CA ILE A 48 6.83 -24.46 -10.86
C ILE A 48 6.12 -24.96 -12.11
N GLN A 49 4.81 -24.68 -12.22
CA GLN A 49 4.04 -24.93 -13.43
C GLN A 49 4.01 -23.65 -14.28
N PRO A 50 4.75 -23.57 -15.40
CA PRO A 50 4.94 -22.32 -16.13
C PRO A 50 3.62 -21.74 -16.67
N GLY A 51 2.68 -22.59 -17.08
CA GLY A 51 1.38 -22.16 -17.58
C GLY A 51 0.58 -21.39 -16.53
N TRP A 52 0.52 -21.91 -15.30
CA TRP A 52 -0.13 -21.22 -14.19
C TRP A 52 0.61 -19.97 -13.75
N LEU A 53 1.94 -19.97 -13.83
CA LEU A 53 2.73 -18.78 -13.52
C LEU A 53 2.43 -17.64 -14.49
N VAL A 54 2.37 -17.93 -15.80
CA VAL A 54 2.03 -16.95 -16.83
C VAL A 54 0.57 -16.50 -16.69
N ALA A 55 -0.35 -17.44 -16.45
CA ALA A 55 -1.76 -17.11 -16.23
C ALA A 55 -1.94 -16.20 -15.01
N ALA A 56 -1.30 -16.52 -13.88
CA ALA A 56 -1.33 -15.72 -12.67
C ALA A 56 -0.71 -14.33 -12.88
N ALA A 57 0.44 -14.25 -13.57
CA ALA A 57 1.05 -12.98 -13.93
C ALA A 57 0.14 -12.13 -14.82
N GLY A 58 -0.47 -12.73 -15.85
CA GLY A 58 -1.42 -12.06 -16.73
C GLY A 58 -2.65 -11.57 -15.98
N LEU A 59 -3.23 -12.40 -15.12
CA LEU A 59 -4.41 -12.06 -14.33
C LEU A 59 -4.09 -10.97 -13.29
N TYR A 60 -2.90 -11.00 -12.70
CA TYR A 60 -2.42 -9.96 -11.81
C TYR A 60 -2.28 -8.61 -12.53
N LEU A 61 -1.66 -8.59 -13.71
CA LEU A 61 -1.53 -7.37 -14.50
C LEU A 61 -2.90 -6.86 -14.96
N ALA A 62 -3.79 -7.77 -15.39
CA ALA A 62 -5.16 -7.42 -15.75
C ALA A 62 -5.94 -6.85 -14.55
N GLY A 63 -5.76 -7.41 -13.35
CA GLY A 63 -6.36 -6.91 -12.12
C GLY A 63 -5.90 -5.52 -11.71
N LEU A 64 -4.73 -5.06 -12.17
CA LEU A 64 -4.26 -3.69 -11.96
C LEU A 64 -4.88 -2.67 -12.92
N LEU A 65 -5.42 -3.11 -14.06
CA LEU A 65 -5.98 -2.21 -15.08
C LEU A 65 -7.17 -1.37 -14.57
N PRO A 66 -8.17 -1.92 -13.86
CA PRO A 66 -9.28 -1.11 -13.34
C PRO A 66 -8.81 0.03 -12.45
N ALA A 67 -7.80 -0.22 -11.61
CA ALA A 67 -7.24 0.79 -10.73
C ALA A 67 -6.48 1.87 -11.53
N ALA A 68 -5.78 1.49 -12.61
CA ALA A 68 -5.18 2.44 -13.55
C ALA A 68 -6.23 3.30 -14.30
N VAL A 69 -7.36 2.70 -14.71
CA VAL A 69 -8.51 3.43 -15.30
C VAL A 69 -9.05 4.44 -14.31
N PHE A 70 -9.30 4.02 -13.07
CA PHE A 70 -9.80 4.87 -12.01
C PHE A 70 -8.85 6.05 -11.75
N TRP A 71 -7.54 5.80 -11.64
CA TRP A 71 -6.57 6.87 -11.44
C TRP A 71 -6.53 7.85 -12.62
N ARG A 72 -6.65 7.37 -13.87
CA ARG A 72 -6.81 8.25 -15.04
C ARG A 72 -8.06 9.11 -14.96
N HIS A 73 -9.16 8.54 -14.48
CA HIS A 73 -10.41 9.26 -14.30
C HIS A 73 -10.24 10.38 -13.25
N VAL A 74 -9.58 10.09 -12.12
CA VAL A 74 -9.23 11.11 -11.10
C VAL A 74 -8.37 12.23 -11.68
N LEU A 75 -7.37 11.92 -12.51
CA LEU A 75 -6.56 12.95 -13.16
C LEU A 75 -7.39 13.83 -14.10
N ARG A 76 -8.35 13.25 -14.82
CA ARG A 76 -9.25 13.98 -15.73
C ARG A 76 -10.25 14.85 -14.99
N THR A 77 -10.80 14.38 -13.88
CA THR A 77 -11.69 15.19 -13.04
C THR A 77 -10.95 16.36 -12.40
N LEU A 78 -9.64 16.24 -12.18
CA LEU A 78 -8.74 17.32 -11.77
C LEU A 78 -8.23 18.19 -12.95
N GLY A 79 -8.86 18.10 -14.11
CA GLY A 79 -8.59 18.95 -15.27
C GLY A 79 -7.33 18.60 -16.07
N GLN A 80 -6.75 17.42 -15.88
CA GLN A 80 -5.57 16.96 -16.64
C GLN A 80 -6.00 16.04 -17.80
N ASP A 81 -5.19 15.95 -18.87
CA ASP A 81 -5.47 15.00 -19.97
C ASP A 81 -4.30 14.04 -20.25
N PRO A 82 -4.03 13.09 -19.34
CA PRO A 82 -2.99 12.08 -19.54
C PRO A 82 -3.34 11.11 -20.67
N ARG A 83 -2.34 10.74 -21.47
CA ARG A 83 -2.48 9.65 -22.46
C ARG A 83 -2.63 8.32 -21.73
N TRP A 84 -3.39 7.40 -22.34
CA TRP A 84 -3.61 6.07 -21.78
C TRP A 84 -2.31 5.32 -21.46
N GLY A 85 -1.37 5.29 -22.42
CA GLY A 85 -0.08 4.62 -22.23
C GLY A 85 0.80 5.24 -21.14
N GLU A 86 0.74 6.57 -20.96
CA GLU A 86 1.46 7.26 -19.88
C GLU A 86 0.88 6.90 -18.52
N THR A 87 -0.46 6.88 -18.40
CA THR A 87 -1.15 6.44 -17.18
C THR A 87 -0.80 5.00 -16.83
N VAL A 88 -0.97 4.07 -17.77
CA VAL A 88 -0.69 2.64 -17.54
C VAL A 88 0.77 2.47 -17.13
N ARG A 89 1.73 3.00 -17.90
CA ARG A 89 3.16 2.91 -17.55
C ARG A 89 3.45 3.46 -16.16
N ALA A 90 2.97 4.66 -15.85
CA ALA A 90 3.19 5.27 -14.54
C ALA A 90 2.53 4.46 -13.42
N TYR A 91 1.36 3.86 -13.66
CA TYR A 91 0.63 3.07 -12.67
C TYR A 91 1.36 1.78 -12.30
N PHE A 92 1.77 0.99 -13.31
CA PHE A 92 2.44 -0.29 -13.13
C PHE A 92 3.84 -0.11 -12.55
N VAL A 93 4.64 0.81 -13.09
CA VAL A 93 5.99 1.10 -12.55
C VAL A 93 5.88 1.73 -11.15
N GLY A 94 4.88 2.59 -10.93
CA GLY A 94 4.57 3.14 -9.62
C GLY A 94 4.25 2.09 -8.57
N HIS A 95 3.64 0.97 -8.96
CA HIS A 95 3.33 -0.14 -8.06
C HIS A 95 4.60 -0.79 -7.49
N LEU A 96 5.75 -0.67 -8.18
CA LEU A 96 7.04 -1.12 -7.67
C LEU A 96 7.59 -0.23 -6.55
N GLY A 97 7.12 1.02 -6.46
CA GLY A 97 7.55 1.97 -5.43
C GLY A 97 7.27 1.49 -4.00
N LYS A 98 6.34 0.54 -3.80
CA LYS A 98 6.09 -0.05 -2.48
C LYS A 98 7.21 -0.98 -2.00
N TYR A 99 8.08 -1.43 -2.90
CA TYR A 99 9.21 -2.30 -2.60
C TYR A 99 10.52 -1.54 -2.42
N VAL A 100 10.53 -0.25 -2.73
CA VAL A 100 11.71 0.60 -2.56
C VAL A 100 11.61 1.33 -1.21
N PRO A 101 12.66 1.29 -0.37
CA PRO A 101 12.64 1.95 0.93
C PRO A 101 12.53 3.47 0.77
N GLY A 102 11.35 3.99 1.11
CA GLY A 102 11.03 5.43 1.11
C GLY A 102 9.53 5.62 1.32
N LYS A 103 9.12 6.31 2.39
CA LYS A 103 7.70 6.42 2.82
C LYS A 103 6.73 7.00 1.77
N ALA A 104 7.23 7.53 0.65
CA ALA A 104 6.45 8.13 -0.42
C ALA A 104 6.92 7.75 -1.84
N MET A 105 7.70 6.67 -2.00
CA MET A 105 8.37 6.38 -3.27
C MET A 105 7.39 6.10 -4.42
N VAL A 106 6.24 5.48 -4.12
CA VAL A 106 5.14 5.30 -5.09
C VAL A 106 4.68 6.63 -5.68
N VAL A 107 4.53 7.67 -4.84
CA VAL A 107 4.09 9.01 -5.27
C VAL A 107 5.14 9.63 -6.19
N VAL A 108 6.42 9.59 -5.78
CA VAL A 108 7.53 10.16 -6.55
C VAL A 108 7.69 9.49 -7.92
N ILE A 109 7.60 8.16 -7.98
CA ILE A 109 7.69 7.41 -9.25
C ILE A 109 6.51 7.77 -10.16
N ARG A 110 5.27 7.73 -9.64
CA ARG A 110 4.06 8.01 -10.44
C ARG A 110 4.05 9.45 -10.97
N THR A 111 4.34 10.41 -10.10
CA THR A 111 4.42 11.83 -10.47
C THR A 111 5.54 12.10 -11.47
N GLY A 112 6.71 11.50 -11.27
CA GLY A 112 7.85 11.63 -12.18
C GLY A 112 7.60 11.04 -13.58
N LEU A 113 6.81 9.97 -13.67
CA LEU A 113 6.50 9.28 -14.93
C LEU A 113 5.31 9.84 -15.70
N ILE A 114 4.35 10.47 -15.01
CA ILE A 114 3.16 11.06 -15.63
C ILE A 114 3.32 12.55 -15.93
N ARG A 115 4.26 13.24 -15.27
CA ARG A 115 4.50 14.67 -15.52
C ARG A 115 4.78 14.91 -17.00
N SER A 116 4.03 15.83 -17.58
CA SER A 116 4.15 16.23 -18.97
C SER A 116 3.51 17.60 -19.14
N GLN A 117 3.52 18.16 -20.34
CA GLN A 117 2.77 19.37 -20.65
C GLN A 117 1.25 19.23 -20.39
N ARG A 118 0.75 17.99 -20.21
CA ARG A 118 -0.67 17.66 -20.02
C ARG A 118 -1.04 17.37 -18.56
N VAL A 119 -0.03 17.17 -17.70
CA VAL A 119 -0.23 16.75 -16.31
C VAL A 119 0.73 17.50 -15.40
N GLY A 120 0.18 18.37 -14.55
CA GLY A 120 0.94 19.09 -13.53
C GLY A 120 1.40 18.18 -12.38
N THR A 121 2.63 18.37 -11.92
CA THR A 121 3.25 17.56 -10.85
C THR A 121 2.47 17.59 -9.53
N GLY A 122 1.95 18.76 -9.14
CA GLY A 122 1.17 18.91 -7.91
C GLY A 122 -0.16 18.16 -7.95
N VAL A 123 -0.87 18.25 -9.08
CA VAL A 123 -2.13 17.53 -9.31
C VAL A 123 -1.88 16.01 -9.36
N ALA A 124 -0.80 15.59 -10.02
CA ALA A 124 -0.39 14.19 -10.03
C ALA A 124 -0.11 13.66 -8.61
N ALA A 125 0.58 14.42 -7.77
CA ALA A 125 0.86 14.01 -6.39
C ALA A 125 -0.44 13.90 -5.57
N ALA A 126 -1.30 14.92 -5.64
CA ALA A 126 -2.60 14.93 -4.96
C ALA A 126 -3.51 13.78 -5.40
N SER A 127 -3.52 13.46 -6.71
CA SER A 127 -4.33 12.38 -7.26
C SER A 127 -4.00 11.00 -6.68
N VAL A 128 -2.73 10.75 -6.29
CA VAL A 128 -2.32 9.49 -5.66
C VAL A 128 -2.88 9.37 -4.24
N PHE A 129 -2.97 10.49 -3.51
CA PHE A 129 -3.62 10.50 -2.20
C PHE A 129 -5.13 10.33 -2.31
N VAL A 130 -5.77 11.00 -3.28
CA VAL A 130 -7.20 10.78 -3.58
C VAL A 130 -7.44 9.31 -3.86
N GLU A 131 -6.63 8.69 -4.71
CA GLU A 131 -6.73 7.27 -5.03
C GLU A 131 -6.63 6.38 -3.79
N THR A 132 -5.64 6.65 -2.94
CA THR A 132 -5.40 5.89 -1.71
C THR A 132 -6.57 6.01 -0.72
N LEU A 133 -7.06 7.24 -0.51
CA LEU A 133 -8.20 7.49 0.36
C LEU A 133 -9.49 6.86 -0.18
N THR A 134 -9.71 6.89 -1.49
CA THR A 134 -10.87 6.24 -2.09
C THR A 134 -10.81 4.72 -1.92
N MET A 135 -9.65 4.07 -2.09
CA MET A 135 -9.52 2.64 -1.82
C MET A 135 -9.77 2.30 -0.36
N MET A 136 -9.25 3.11 0.58
CA MET A 136 -9.49 2.93 2.01
C MET A 136 -10.97 3.08 2.36
N ALA A 137 -11.64 4.09 1.81
CA ALA A 137 -13.06 4.32 2.00
C ALA A 137 -13.91 3.18 1.42
N ALA A 138 -13.59 2.72 0.21
CA ALA A 138 -14.26 1.58 -0.41
C ALA A 138 -14.09 0.30 0.42
N GLY A 139 -12.86 0.02 0.88
CA GLY A 139 -12.59 -1.13 1.75
C GLY A 139 -13.35 -1.04 3.08
N ALA A 140 -13.39 0.13 3.71
CA ALA A 140 -14.15 0.35 4.95
C ALA A 140 -15.65 0.16 4.74
N PHE A 141 -16.20 0.66 3.62
CA PHE A 141 -17.62 0.50 3.30
C PHE A 141 -17.99 -0.96 3.03
N VAL A 142 -17.17 -1.69 2.26
CA VAL A 142 -17.37 -3.13 2.02
C VAL A 142 -17.30 -3.91 3.34
N ALA A 143 -16.32 -3.61 4.20
CA ALA A 143 -16.22 -4.24 5.51
C ALA A 143 -17.44 -3.96 6.39
N ALA A 144 -17.92 -2.70 6.42
CA ALA A 144 -19.12 -2.32 7.16
C ALA A 144 -20.37 -3.03 6.63
N ALA A 145 -20.54 -3.14 5.31
CA ALA A 145 -21.66 -3.85 4.70
C ALA A 145 -21.64 -5.34 5.03
N ILE A 146 -20.46 -5.98 4.97
CA ILE A 146 -20.31 -7.39 5.36
C ILE A 146 -20.70 -7.58 6.83
N LEU A 147 -20.20 -6.72 7.73
CA LEU A 147 -20.56 -6.80 9.16
C LEU A 147 -22.05 -6.58 9.39
N ALA A 148 -22.68 -5.64 8.69
CA ALA A 148 -24.10 -5.34 8.82
C ALA A 148 -25.04 -6.40 8.22
N CYS A 149 -24.57 -7.20 7.25
CA CYS A 149 -25.35 -8.30 6.68
C CYS A 149 -25.08 -9.64 7.37
N TRP A 150 -23.93 -9.78 8.05
CA TRP A 150 -23.52 -11.00 8.74
C TRP A 150 -24.06 -11.08 10.18
N PHE A 151 -24.20 -9.94 10.85
CA PHE A 151 -24.86 -9.81 12.16
C PHE A 151 -26.29 -9.29 12.01
#